data_AF-X0S9V6-F1
#
_entry.id   AF-X0S9V6-F1
#
_cell.length_a   1.000
_cell.length_b   1.000
_cell.length_c   1.000
_cell.angle_alpha   90.00
_cell.angle_beta   90.00
_cell.angle_gamma   90.00
#
_symmetry.space_group_name_H-M   'P 1'
#
loop_
_entity.id
_entity.type
_entity.pdbx_description
1 polymer ?
#
loop_
_entity_poly.entity_id
_entity_poly.type
_entity_poly.pdbx_seq_one_letter_code
_entity_poly.pdbx_strand_id
1 'polypeptide(L)'
;MNVKDLSLKEFAILISDYLSKNGIDTVLSGGACVSIYTKNTYISYDLDFVLLSSEDQKKVRRVLAEIGFYEEKRYFKHKDSEYFLDFVSPPLSVGSEP
;
A
#
# COMPACT_ATOMS: atom_id res chain seq x y z
N MET A 1 -1.68 -6.58 -13.96
CA MET A 1 -0.47 -5.76 -13.70
C MET A 1 0.71 -6.70 -13.49
N ASN A 2 1.94 -6.36 -13.91
CA ASN A 2 3.11 -7.18 -13.57
C ASN A 2 3.74 -6.66 -12.29
N VAL A 3 3.69 -7.48 -11.23
CA VAL A 3 4.24 -7.15 -9.90
C VAL A 3 5.38 -8.09 -9.49
N LYS A 4 5.74 -9.03 -10.38
CA LYS A 4 6.71 -10.07 -10.10
C LYS A 4 8.12 -9.49 -10.07
N ASP A 5 8.93 -9.94 -9.10
CA ASP A 5 10.35 -9.59 -8.95
C ASP A 5 10.63 -8.09 -8.81
N LEU A 6 9.60 -7.28 -8.49
CA LEU A 6 9.77 -5.86 -8.19
C LEU A 6 10.48 -5.69 -6.85
N SER A 7 11.37 -4.71 -6.75
CA SER A 7 11.84 -4.24 -5.45
C SER A 7 10.70 -3.61 -4.65
N LEU A 8 10.83 -3.56 -3.33
CA LEU A 8 9.87 -2.88 -2.44
C LEU A 8 9.54 -1.45 -2.92
N LYS A 9 10.55 -0.71 -3.38
CA LYS A 9 10.37 0.66 -3.89
C LYS A 9 9.57 0.69 -5.19
N GLU A 10 9.87 -0.19 -6.15
CA GLU A 10 9.14 -0.26 -7.41
C GLU A 10 7.69 -0.71 -7.19
N PHE A 11 7.49 -1.68 -6.30
CA PHE A 11 6.17 -2.13 -5.89
C PHE A 11 5.37 -0.97 -5.26
N ALA A 12 5.97 -0.23 -4.31
CA ALA A 12 5.34 0.93 -3.68
C ALA A 12 4.96 2.05 -4.68
N ILE A 13 5.85 2.34 -5.64
CA ILE A 13 5.60 3.34 -6.70
C ILE A 13 4.47 2.88 -7.61
N LEU A 14 4.49 1.63 -8.05
CA LEU A 14 3.49 1.06 -8.96
C LEU A 14 2.10 1.07 -8.34
N ILE A 15 1.97 0.69 -7.06
CA ILE A 15 0.70 0.70 -6.35
C ILE A 15 0.22 2.13 -6.10
N SER A 16 1.10 3.03 -5.66
CA SER A 16 0.76 4.45 -5.47
C SER A 16 0.25 5.11 -6.77
N ASP A 17 0.95 4.89 -7.89
CA ASP A 17 0.56 5.41 -9.20
C ASP A 17 -0.79 4.86 -9.66
N TYR A 18 -1.03 3.57 -9.47
CA TYR A 18 -2.31 2.95 -9.82
C TYR A 18 -3.48 3.47 -8.98
N LEU A 19 -3.29 3.61 -7.66
CA LEU A 19 -4.30 4.18 -6.77
C LEU A 19 -4.63 5.62 -7.14
N SER A 20 -3.59 6.45 -7.37
CA SER A 20 -3.76 7.86 -7.76
C SER A 20 -4.47 8.01 -9.11
N LYS A 21 -4.13 7.18 -10.12
CA LYS A 21 -4.85 7.15 -11.42
C LYS A 21 -6.32 6.76 -11.29
N ASN A 22 -6.69 6.04 -10.23
CA ASN A 22 -8.07 5.72 -9.92
C ASN A 22 -8.71 6.73 -8.94
N GLY A 23 -8.04 7.84 -8.65
CA GLY A 23 -8.51 8.91 -7.76
C GLY A 23 -8.58 8.46 -6.30
N ILE A 24 -7.61 7.68 -5.85
CA ILE A 24 -7.39 7.34 -4.44
C ILE A 24 -6.01 7.86 -4.07
N ASP A 25 -5.97 8.92 -3.27
CA ASP A 25 -4.71 9.47 -2.77
C ASP A 25 -4.34 8.80 -1.45
N THR A 26 -3.07 8.42 -1.33
CA THR A 26 -2.54 7.69 -0.17
C THR A 26 -1.18 8.20 0.25
N VAL A 27 -0.86 8.03 1.53
CA VAL A 27 0.49 8.23 2.07
C VAL A 27 1.08 6.88 2.47
N LEU A 28 2.26 6.54 1.94
CA LEU A 28 3.02 5.37 2.39
C LEU A 28 3.71 5.69 3.72
N SER A 29 3.48 4.84 4.72
CA SER A 29 4.03 4.96 6.06
C SER A 29 4.65 3.62 6.53
N GLY A 30 4.98 3.54 7.81
CA GLY A 30 5.38 2.28 8.45
C GLY A 30 6.73 1.72 8.01
N GLY A 31 6.87 0.40 8.17
CA GLY A 31 8.13 -0.33 7.99
C GLY A 31 8.65 -0.29 6.55
N ALA A 32 7.77 -0.36 5.55
CA ALA A 32 8.17 -0.28 4.15
C ALA A 32 8.80 1.08 3.80
N CYS A 33 8.23 2.18 4.31
CA CYS A 33 8.80 3.51 4.13
C CYS A 33 10.22 3.60 4.71
N VAL A 34 10.41 3.13 5.95
CA VAL A 34 11.73 3.07 6.59
C VAL A 34 12.69 2.19 5.78
N SER A 35 12.24 1.04 5.29
CA SER A 35 13.06 0.11 4.49
C SER A 35 13.59 0.78 3.21
N ILE A 36 12.73 1.53 2.51
CA ILE A 36 13.10 2.29 1.31
C ILE A 36 14.17 3.34 1.62
N TYR A 37 13.99 4.13 2.69
CA TYR A 37 14.93 5.21 3.02
C TYR A 37 16.23 4.74 3.69
N THR A 38 16.20 3.59 4.35
CA THR A 38 17.37 2.98 4.99
C THR A 38 18.07 1.95 4.12
N LYS A 39 17.68 1.80 2.84
CA LYS A 39 18.23 0.83 1.89
C LYS A 39 18.23 -0.60 2.47
N ASN A 40 17.09 -1.01 3.03
CA ASN A 40 16.86 -2.34 3.61
C ASN A 40 17.74 -2.68 4.84
N THR A 41 18.27 -1.68 5.55
CA THR A 41 18.91 -1.91 6.86
C THR A 41 17.90 -2.46 7.88
N TYR A 42 16.64 -2.06 7.72
CA TYR A 42 15.46 -2.67 8.34
C TYR A 42 14.58 -3.18 7.21
N ILE A 43 14.09 -4.42 7.30
CA ILE A 43 13.28 -5.06 6.25
C ILE A 43 11.87 -5.24 6.79
N SER A 44 10.90 -4.74 6.04
CA SER A 44 9.47 -4.99 6.22
C SER A 44 8.86 -5.37 4.86
N TYR A 45 7.91 -6.29 4.90
CA TYR A 45 7.25 -6.84 3.71
C TYR A 45 5.81 -6.31 3.56
N ASP A 46 5.34 -5.56 4.55
CA ASP A 46 4.05 -4.87 4.60
C ASP A 46 4.18 -3.41 4.15
N LEU A 47 3.36 -3.02 3.18
CA LEU A 47 3.20 -1.63 2.78
C LEU A 47 1.96 -1.05 3.43
N ASP A 48 2.17 -0.13 4.38
CA ASP A 48 1.10 0.60 5.05
C ASP A 48 0.72 1.84 4.25
N PHE A 49 -0.42 1.79 3.57
CA PHE A 49 -1.02 2.93 2.89
C PHE A 49 -2.08 3.58 3.77
N VAL A 50 -1.86 4.83 4.17
CA VAL A 50 -2.87 5.63 4.87
C VAL A 50 -3.78 6.28 3.84
N LEU A 51 -5.08 6.00 3.94
CA LEU A 51 -6.11 6.62 3.11
C LEU A 51 -6.42 8.04 3.61
N LEU A 52 -6.75 8.95 2.69
CA LEU A 52 -7.14 10.31 3.04
C LEU A 52 -8.65 10.47 3.28
N SER A 53 -9.48 9.54 2.80
CA SER A 53 -10.93 9.53 2.99
C SER A 53 -11.46 8.14 3.33
N SER A 54 -12.47 8.07 4.19
CA SER A 54 -13.15 6.81 4.54
C SER A 54 -13.94 6.21 3.36
N GLU A 55 -14.33 7.04 2.38
CA GLU A 55 -15.02 6.59 1.18
C GLU A 55 -14.11 5.72 0.28
N ASP A 56 -12.79 5.93 0.38
CA ASP A 56 -11.82 5.22 -0.44
C ASP A 56 -11.66 3.75 -0.04
N GLN A 57 -12.03 3.35 1.19
CA GLN A 57 -11.89 1.95 1.62
C GLN A 57 -12.65 0.96 0.71
N LYS A 58 -13.88 1.31 0.34
CA LYS A 58 -14.68 0.48 -0.59
C LYS A 58 -14.10 0.52 -2.00
N LYS A 59 -13.54 1.66 -2.40
CA LYS A 59 -12.97 1.89 -3.72
C LYS A 59 -11.67 1.11 -3.90
N VAL A 60 -10.79 1.09 -2.90
CA VAL A 60 -9.53 0.33 -2.84
C VAL A 60 -9.77 -1.14 -3.15
N ARG A 61 -10.70 -1.78 -2.43
CA ARG A 61 -11.05 -3.19 -2.66
C ARG A 61 -11.38 -3.48 -4.12
N ARG A 62 -12.21 -2.63 -4.73
CA ARG A 62 -12.64 -2.78 -6.12
C ARG A 62 -11.47 -2.61 -7.08
N VAL A 63 -10.71 -1.51 -6.97
CA VAL A 63 -9.64 -1.21 -7.93
C VAL A 63 -8.48 -2.20 -7.83
N LEU A 64 -8.17 -2.70 -6.63
CA LEU A 64 -7.11 -3.69 -6.43
C LEU A 64 -7.51 -5.05 -7.03
N ALA A 65 -8.78 -5.44 -6.92
CA ALA A 65 -9.27 -6.66 -7.55
C ALA A 65 -9.10 -6.64 -9.08
N GLU A 66 -9.27 -5.47 -9.72
CA GLU A 66 -9.08 -5.29 -11.17
C GLU A 66 -7.65 -5.59 -11.65
N ILE A 67 -6.65 -5.46 -10.77
CA ILE A 67 -5.24 -5.75 -11.09
C ILE A 67 -4.73 -7.06 -10.50
N GLY A 68 -5.63 -7.90 -9.96
CA GLY A 68 -5.31 -9.27 -9.52
C GLY A 68 -4.97 -9.41 -8.04
N PHE A 69 -5.16 -8.36 -7.24
CA PHE A 69 -5.04 -8.47 -5.79
C PHE A 69 -6.31 -9.08 -5.19
N TYR A 70 -6.16 -9.80 -4.08
CA TYR A 70 -7.25 -10.37 -3.32
C TYR A 70 -7.10 -10.05 -1.82
N GLU A 71 -8.22 -9.91 -1.13
CA GLU A 71 -8.26 -9.64 0.31
C GLU A 71 -8.04 -10.94 1.08
N GLU A 72 -7.06 -10.95 1.98
CA GLU A 72 -6.81 -12.02 2.94
C GLU A 72 -6.73 -11.41 4.34
N LYS A 73 -7.77 -11.64 5.15
CA LYS A 73 -7.98 -10.99 6.45
C LYS A 73 -8.04 -9.46 6.29
N ARG A 74 -7.04 -8.72 6.76
CA ARG A 74 -6.95 -7.26 6.64
C ARG A 74 -6.02 -6.79 5.51
N TYR A 75 -5.35 -7.73 4.84
CA TYR A 75 -4.31 -7.43 3.88
C TYR A 75 -4.80 -7.68 2.45
N PHE A 76 -4.20 -6.96 1.49
CA PHE A 76 -4.34 -7.27 0.07
C PHE A 76 -3.06 -7.92 -0.43
N LYS A 77 -3.22 -9.08 -1.08
CA LYS A 77 -2.11 -9.89 -1.59
C LYS A 77 -2.22 -10.09 -3.09
N HIS A 78 -1.07 -10.29 -3.72
CA HIS A 78 -1.00 -10.71 -5.12
C HIS A 78 -0.18 -11.99 -5.20
N LYS A 79 -0.65 -12.99 -5.96
CA LYS A 79 0.00 -14.32 -6.05
C LYS A 79 1.46 -14.27 -6.53
N ASP A 80 1.80 -13.24 -7.31
CA ASP A 80 3.11 -13.06 -7.94
C ASP A 80 4.00 -12.07 -7.16
N SER A 81 3.64 -11.70 -5.92
CA SER A 81 4.45 -10.83 -5.08
C SER A 81 4.55 -11.37 -3.65
N GLU A 82 5.71 -11.16 -3.02
CA GLU A 82 5.92 -11.43 -1.59
C GLU A 82 5.42 -10.29 -0.70
N TYR A 83 5.24 -9.10 -1.28
CA TYR A 83 4.75 -7.93 -0.56
C TYR A 83 3.22 -7.95 -0.46
N PHE A 84 2.73 -7.39 0.64
CA PHE A 84 1.30 -7.27 0.90
C PHE A 84 0.96 -5.85 1.34
N LEU A 85 -0.26 -5.43 1.04
CA LEU A 85 -0.75 -4.08 1.32
C LEU A 85 -1.63 -4.11 2.56
N ASP A 86 -1.41 -3.16 3.47
CA ASP A 86 -2.34 -2.81 4.54
C ASP A 86 -2.86 -1.40 4.29
N PHE A 87 -4.15 -1.17 4.57
CA PHE A 87 -4.79 0.13 4.38
C PHE A 87 -5.30 0.66 5.71
N VAL A 88 -4.63 1.70 6.19
CA VAL A 88 -4.96 2.34 7.46
C VAL A 88 -6.01 3.42 7.23
N SER A 89 -6.99 3.48 8.13
CA SER A 89 -8.08 4.46 8.06
C SER A 89 -7.57 5.87 8.37
N PRO A 90 -8.17 6.93 7.79
CA PRO A 90 -7.90 8.31 8.16
C PRO A 90 -8.33 8.62 9.61
N PRO A 91 -7.87 9.75 10.19
CA PRO A 91 -6.92 10.70 9.60
C PRO A 91 -5.47 10.20 9.67
N LEU A 92 -4.63 10.71 8.78
CA LEU A 92 -3.20 10.61 8.96
C LEU A 92 -2.80 11.47 10.16
N SER A 93 -2.40 10.84 11.26
CA SER A 93 -2.00 11.52 12.49
C SER A 93 -0.55 11.22 12.85
N VAL A 94 0.13 12.15 13.52
CA VAL A 94 1.47 11.94 14.08
C VAL A 94 1.39 12.09 15.59
N GLY A 95 1.58 10.98 16.32
CA GLY A 95 1.45 10.97 17.77
C GLY A 95 0.01 11.25 18.21
N SER A 96 -0.18 12.27 19.05
CA SER A 96 -1.50 12.69 19.56
C SER A 96 -2.14 13.83 18.77
N GLU A 97 -1.49 14.30 17.70
CA GLU A 97 -1.98 15.43 16.89
C GLU A 97 -2.68 14.90 15.62
N PRO A 98 -3.91 15.38 15.33
CA PRO A 98 -4.66 15.03 14.13
C PRO A 98 -4.12 15.67 12.85
#